data_AF-A0A964ZSN0-F1
#
_entry.id   AF-A0A964ZSN0-F1
#
_cell.length_a   1.000
_cell.length_b   1.000
_cell.length_c   1.000
_cell.angle_alpha   90.00
_cell.angle_beta   90.00
_cell.angle_gamma   90.00
#
_symmetry.space_group_name_H-M   'P 1'
#
loop_
_entity.id
_entity.type
_entity.pdbx_description
1 polymer ?
#
loop_
_entity_poly.entity_id
_entity_poly.type
_entity_poly.pdbx_seq_one_letter_code
_entity_poly.pdbx_strand_id
1 'polypeptide(L)'
;MSSCTLIPLARPTFDVAAAQKFFDSARDLLSEIGARVNGPTSLVMTPEDTASAEANLKSDEKLYILFNASFADASAAVSLLSKVSGDVLLWSVREFGEIGDRLLLNSMCGSNLAAHALRVNGKRISHLHGNP
;
A
#
# COMPACT_ATOMS: atom_id res chain seq x y z
N MET A 1 -22.67 -4.20 -0.42
CA MET A 1 -21.31 -4.73 -0.65
C MET A 1 -20.32 -3.75 -0.05
N SER A 2 -19.35 -4.25 0.72
CA SER A 2 -18.26 -3.42 1.25
C SER A 2 -17.29 -3.06 0.12
N SER A 3 -16.78 -1.85 0.10
CA SER A 3 -15.73 -1.41 -0.84
C SER A 3 -14.51 -0.91 -0.09
N CYS A 4 -13.36 -0.96 -0.75
CA CYS A 4 -12.12 -0.38 -0.27
C CYS A 4 -11.27 0.10 -1.45
N THR A 5 -10.38 1.05 -1.20
CA THR A 5 -9.40 1.50 -2.18
C THR A 5 -8.05 0.89 -1.82
N LEU A 6 -7.50 0.07 -2.71
CA LEU A 6 -6.19 -0.57 -2.56
C LEU A 6 -5.15 0.19 -3.39
N ILE A 7 -4.07 0.63 -2.73
CA ILE A 7 -2.99 1.41 -3.35
C ILE A 7 -1.66 0.68 -3.13
N PRO A 8 -1.05 0.11 -4.17
CA PRO A 8 0.20 -0.62 -4.05
C PRO A 8 1.44 0.28 -4.21
N LEU A 9 2.15 0.58 -3.13
CA LEU A 9 3.44 1.28 -3.23
C LEU A 9 4.59 0.30 -3.43
N ALA A 10 5.46 0.61 -4.38
CA ALA A 10 6.73 -0.08 -4.57
C ALA A 10 7.83 0.89 -5.03
N ARG A 11 9.07 0.38 -5.15
CA ARG A 11 10.20 1.10 -5.75
C ARG A 11 10.96 0.18 -6.71
N PRO A 12 11.46 0.70 -7.85
CA PRO A 12 12.16 -0.11 -8.86
C PRO A 12 13.47 -0.75 -8.37
N THR A 13 14.01 -0.31 -7.23
CA THR A 13 15.25 -0.83 -6.64
C THR A 13 15.06 -2.13 -5.85
N PHE A 14 13.83 -2.59 -5.69
CA PHE A 14 13.46 -3.84 -5.01
C PHE A 14 12.99 -4.89 -6.02
N ASP A 15 12.62 -6.08 -5.55
CA ASP A 15 12.07 -7.12 -6.41
C ASP A 15 10.65 -6.76 -6.88
N VAL A 16 10.57 -6.12 -8.05
CA VAL A 16 9.31 -5.66 -8.66
C VAL A 16 8.40 -6.83 -9.03
N ALA A 17 8.96 -7.98 -9.45
CA ALA A 17 8.17 -9.13 -9.83
C ALA A 17 7.48 -9.75 -8.60
N ALA A 18 8.22 -9.88 -7.49
CA ALA A 18 7.64 -10.33 -6.23
C ALA A 18 6.62 -9.32 -5.68
N ALA A 19 6.91 -8.02 -5.74
CA ALA A 19 5.99 -6.96 -5.33
C ALA A 19 4.66 -7.02 -6.11
N GLN A 20 4.72 -7.19 -7.44
CA GLN A 20 3.54 -7.33 -8.29
C GLN A 20 2.74 -8.59 -7.92
N LYS A 21 3.42 -9.73 -7.75
CA LYS A 21 2.76 -10.99 -7.37
C LYS A 21 1.98 -10.87 -6.07
N PHE A 22 2.58 -10.26 -5.05
CA PHE A 22 1.91 -10.03 -3.77
C PHE A 22 0.74 -9.05 -3.90
N PHE A 23 0.87 -8.01 -4.72
CA PHE A 23 -0.24 -7.09 -4.98
C PHE A 23 -1.41 -7.78 -5.68
N ASP A 24 -1.14 -8.62 -6.68
CA ASP A 24 -2.18 -9.40 -7.37
C ASP A 24 -2.91 -10.31 -6.37
N SER A 25 -2.16 -11.05 -5.53
CA SER A 25 -2.77 -11.89 -4.48
C SER A 25 -3.57 -11.08 -3.45
N ALA A 26 -3.15 -9.86 -3.11
CA ALA A 26 -3.91 -8.97 -2.23
C ALA A 26 -5.25 -8.55 -2.85
N ARG A 27 -5.26 -8.23 -4.15
CA ARG A 27 -6.50 -7.92 -4.88
C ARG A 27 -7.45 -9.10 -4.94
N ASP A 28 -6.91 -10.28 -5.20
CA ASP A 28 -7.69 -11.52 -5.29
C ASP A 28 -8.31 -11.86 -3.94
N LEU A 29 -7.54 -11.83 -2.86
CA LEU A 29 -8.04 -12.09 -1.50
C LEU A 29 -9.19 -11.14 -1.13
N LEU A 30 -9.03 -9.84 -1.37
CA LEU A 30 -10.07 -8.84 -1.07
C LEU A 30 -11.35 -9.08 -1.89
N SER A 31 -11.18 -9.51 -3.14
CA SER A 31 -12.32 -9.83 -4.02
C SER A 31 -13.01 -11.12 -3.56
N GLU A 32 -12.25 -12.14 -3.15
CA GLU A 32 -12.76 -13.42 -2.64
C GLU A 32 -13.60 -13.25 -1.37
N ILE A 33 -13.18 -12.38 -0.45
CA ILE A 33 -13.96 -12.05 0.75
C ILE A 33 -15.16 -11.11 0.46
N GLY A 34 -15.45 -10.83 -0.81
CA GLY A 34 -16.63 -10.08 -1.26
C GLY A 34 -16.50 -8.57 -1.22
N ALA A 35 -15.29 -8.02 -1.12
CA ALA A 35 -15.06 -6.58 -1.19
C ALA A 35 -14.93 -6.11 -2.66
N ARG A 36 -15.53 -4.96 -2.98
CA ARG A 36 -15.24 -4.25 -4.23
C ARG A 36 -13.93 -3.48 -4.09
N VAL A 37 -12.90 -3.89 -4.84
CA VAL A 37 -11.56 -3.28 -4.80
C VAL A 37 -11.44 -2.17 -5.84
N ASN A 38 -11.34 -0.92 -5.37
CA ASN A 38 -11.06 0.27 -6.16
C ASN A 38 -9.56 0.62 -6.10
N GLY A 39 -9.11 1.59 -6.91
CA GLY A 39 -7.73 2.07 -6.93
C GLY A 39 -6.90 1.58 -8.12
N PRO A 40 -5.59 1.87 -8.13
CA PRO A 40 -4.69 1.45 -9.22
C PRO A 40 -4.70 -0.06 -9.46
N THR A 41 -4.50 -0.46 -10.71
CA THR A 41 -4.34 -1.88 -11.12
C THR A 41 -2.88 -2.26 -11.37
N SER A 42 -1.94 -1.34 -11.16
CA SER A 42 -0.49 -1.53 -11.26
C SER A 42 0.20 -0.94 -10.04
N LEU A 43 1.44 -1.36 -9.78
CA LEU A 43 2.29 -0.77 -8.75
C LEU A 43 2.45 0.74 -8.98
N VAL A 44 2.37 1.51 -7.90
CA VAL A 44 2.67 2.94 -7.84
C VAL A 44 4.13 3.09 -7.44
N MET A 45 5.00 3.44 -8.40
CA MET A 45 6.44 3.45 -8.21
C MET A 45 7.07 4.82 -8.42
N THR A 46 6.43 5.69 -9.21
CA THR A 46 6.93 7.03 -9.54
C THR A 46 6.03 8.16 -9.00
N PRO A 47 6.52 9.41 -9.01
CA PRO A 47 5.68 10.57 -8.72
C PRO A 47 4.49 10.70 -9.69
N GLU A 48 4.67 10.35 -10.96
CA GLU A 48 3.61 10.38 -11.97
C GLU A 48 2.53 9.33 -11.67
N ASP A 49 2.93 8.12 -11.27
CA ASP A 49 2.00 7.09 -10.82
C ASP A 49 1.21 7.56 -9.59
N THR A 50 1.88 8.26 -8.67
CA THR A 50 1.27 8.81 -7.45
C THR A 50 0.24 9.88 -7.80
N ALA A 51 0.57 10.81 -8.70
CA ALA A 51 -0.34 11.84 -9.17
C ALA A 51 -1.55 11.23 -9.92
N SER A 52 -1.31 10.20 -10.73
CA SER A 52 -2.39 9.45 -11.40
C SER A 52 -3.30 8.74 -10.40
N ALA A 53 -2.73 8.11 -9.37
CA ALA A 53 -3.49 7.48 -8.30
C ALA A 53 -4.31 8.52 -7.50
N GLU A 54 -3.74 9.69 -7.22
CA GLU A 54 -4.42 10.80 -6.53
C GLU A 54 -5.60 11.34 -7.34
N ALA A 55 -5.42 11.55 -8.65
CA ALA A 55 -6.46 12.05 -9.55
C ALA A 55 -7.65 11.08 -9.68
N ASN A 56 -7.41 9.77 -9.57
CA ASN A 56 -8.43 8.73 -9.66
C ASN A 56 -8.90 8.24 -8.28
N LEU A 57 -8.45 8.88 -7.20
CA LEU A 57 -8.77 8.46 -5.84
C LEU A 57 -10.22 8.80 -5.50
N LYS A 58 -10.98 7.79 -5.13
CA LYS A 58 -12.34 7.97 -4.61
C LYS A 58 -12.27 8.51 -3.17
N SER A 59 -12.64 9.76 -2.96
CA SER A 59 -12.47 10.48 -1.67
C SER A 59 -13.50 10.14 -0.59
N ASP A 60 -14.62 9.50 -0.95
CA ASP A 60 -15.69 9.04 -0.05
C ASP A 60 -15.56 7.56 0.36
N GLU A 61 -14.43 6.91 0.07
CA GLU A 61 -14.19 5.53 0.49
C GLU A 61 -14.01 5.44 2.02
N LYS A 62 -14.62 4.41 2.65
CA LYS A 62 -14.53 4.22 4.11
C LYS A 62 -13.19 3.66 4.56
N LEU A 63 -12.56 2.84 3.71
CA LEU A 63 -11.31 2.16 3.99
C LEU A 63 -10.32 2.34 2.83
N TYR A 64 -9.15 2.88 3.15
CA TYR A 64 -8.02 2.95 2.24
C TYR A 64 -6.95 1.97 2.72
N ILE A 65 -6.53 1.08 1.84
CA ILE A 65 -5.49 0.09 2.10
C ILE A 65 -4.24 0.54 1.35
N LEU A 66 -3.23 1.00 2.08
CA LEU A 66 -1.90 1.20 1.53
C LEU A 66 -1.16 -0.13 1.58
N PHE A 67 -1.04 -0.77 0.44
CA PHE A 67 -0.29 -2.00 0.30
C PHE A 67 1.16 -1.67 0.02
N ASN A 68 2.01 -1.80 1.03
CA ASN A 68 3.45 -1.60 0.91
C ASN A 68 4.06 -2.85 0.25
N ALA A 69 3.96 -2.97 -1.08
CA ALA A 69 4.49 -4.13 -1.81
C ALA A 69 6.03 -4.19 -1.70
N SER A 70 6.71 -3.04 -1.66
CA SER A 70 8.10 -2.91 -1.25
C SER A 70 8.29 -1.64 -0.40
N PHE A 71 9.52 -1.34 -0.01
CA PHE A 71 9.86 -0.07 0.61
C PHE A 71 9.55 1.09 -0.33
N ALA A 72 8.91 2.11 0.23
CA ALA A 72 8.71 3.43 -0.35
C ALA A 72 8.83 4.45 0.78
N ASP A 73 9.34 5.65 0.47
CA ASP A 73 9.30 6.75 1.41
C ASP A 73 7.85 7.20 1.69
N ALA A 74 7.67 8.00 2.75
CA ALA A 74 6.35 8.44 3.20
C ALA A 74 5.65 9.45 2.27
N SER A 75 6.34 10.03 1.29
CA SER A 75 5.80 11.17 0.52
C SER A 75 4.54 10.78 -0.26
N ALA A 76 4.56 9.62 -0.93
CA ALA A 76 3.40 9.12 -1.67
C ALA A 76 2.23 8.77 -0.73
N ALA A 77 2.52 8.17 0.42
CA ALA A 77 1.50 7.87 1.42
C ALA A 77 0.81 9.14 1.94
N VAL A 78 1.58 10.19 2.23
CA VAL A 78 1.05 11.47 2.71
C VAL A 78 0.24 12.18 1.63
N SER A 79 0.74 12.26 0.39
CA SER A 79 -0.01 12.88 -0.73
C SER A 79 -1.37 12.20 -0.92
N LEU A 80 -1.39 10.87 -0.97
CA LEU A 80 -2.60 10.10 -1.25
C LEU A 80 -3.59 10.06 -0.08
N LEU A 81 -3.11 9.99 1.18
CA LEU A 81 -3.95 9.58 2.32
C LEU A 81 -4.06 10.61 3.44
N SER A 82 -3.32 11.71 3.43
CA SER A 82 -3.41 12.71 4.52
C SER A 82 -4.76 13.44 4.57
N LYS A 83 -5.43 13.59 3.42
CA LYS A 83 -6.67 14.38 3.28
C LYS A 83 -7.94 13.54 3.17
N VAL A 84 -7.82 12.22 3.02
CA VAL A 84 -9.00 11.36 2.91
C VAL A 84 -9.75 11.30 4.24
N SER A 85 -11.07 11.09 4.21
CA SER A 85 -11.88 11.00 5.43
C SER A 85 -11.89 9.60 6.06
N GLY A 86 -11.73 8.56 5.23
CA GLY A 86 -11.76 7.15 5.66
C GLY A 86 -10.57 6.71 6.53
N ASP A 87 -10.72 5.54 7.14
CA ASP A 87 -9.67 4.90 7.92
C ASP A 87 -8.59 4.33 6.99
N VAL A 88 -7.35 4.32 7.48
CA VAL A 88 -6.20 3.82 6.70
C VAL A 88 -5.71 2.50 7.30
N LEU A 89 -5.63 1.46 6.47
CA LEU A 89 -4.94 0.22 6.77
C LEU A 89 -3.60 0.21 6.04
N LEU A 90 -2.51 0.02 6.79
CA LEU A 90 -1.20 -0.19 6.23
C LEU A 90 -0.92 -1.69 6.21
N TRP A 91 -0.77 -2.25 5.01
CA TRP A 91 -0.57 -3.67 4.81
C TRP A 91 0.83 -3.92 4.25
N SER A 92 1.66 -4.61 5.03
CA SER A 92 3.01 -5.04 4.65
C SER A 92 3.10 -6.56 4.52
N VAL A 93 4.01 -7.01 3.66
CA VAL A 93 4.29 -8.43 3.42
C VAL A 93 5.58 -8.87 4.10
N ARG A 94 5.72 -10.18 4.28
CA ARG A 94 6.91 -10.77 4.90
C ARG A 94 8.10 -10.69 3.94
N GLU A 95 9.26 -10.38 4.48
CA GLU A 95 10.51 -10.52 3.75
C GLU A 95 10.78 -12.00 3.46
N PHE A 96 11.43 -12.27 2.32
CA PHE A 96 11.86 -13.60 1.91
C PHE A 96 13.32 -13.56 1.47
N GLY A 97 13.91 -14.75 1.29
CA GLY A 97 15.35 -14.91 1.08
C GLY A 97 16.09 -15.28 2.37
N GLU A 98 17.41 -15.39 2.27
CA GLU A 98 18.26 -15.82 3.36
C GLU A 98 18.60 -14.66 4.31
N ILE A 99 18.76 -14.97 5.60
CA ILE A 99 19.15 -13.97 6.60
C ILE A 99 20.59 -13.52 6.31
N GLY A 100 20.78 -12.21 6.16
CA GLY A 100 22.08 -11.60 5.87
C GLY A 100 22.24 -11.18 4.40
N ASP A 101 21.36 -11.64 3.52
CA ASP A 101 21.30 -11.16 2.15
C ASP A 101 20.65 -9.78 2.06
N ARG A 102 20.74 -9.19 0.85
CA ARG A 102 20.04 -7.96 0.52
C ARG A 102 18.53 -8.16 0.67
N LEU A 103 17.86 -7.21 1.34
CA LEU A 103 16.41 -7.15 1.43
C LEU A 103 15.78 -7.04 0.03
N LEU A 104 14.80 -7.91 -0.23
CA LEU A 104 14.15 -8.01 -1.53
C LEU A 104 12.93 -7.08 -1.61
N LEU A 105 12.20 -6.89 -0.52
CA LEU A 105 11.05 -5.98 -0.47
C LEU A 105 11.19 -4.85 0.55
N ASN A 106 11.73 -5.10 1.74
CA ASN A 106 11.78 -4.16 2.86
C ASN A 106 10.41 -3.49 3.17
N SER A 107 9.34 -4.26 2.99
CA SER A 107 7.94 -3.81 3.03
C SER A 107 7.52 -3.24 4.39
N MET A 108 7.84 -3.94 5.49
CA MET A 108 7.48 -3.51 6.86
C MET A 108 8.09 -2.15 7.20
N CYS A 109 9.33 -1.87 6.78
CA CYS A 109 9.98 -0.59 7.01
C CYS A 109 9.24 0.56 6.32
N GLY A 110 8.83 0.36 5.06
CA GLY A 110 8.02 1.34 4.32
C GLY A 110 6.66 1.60 5.01
N SER A 111 6.02 0.53 5.51
CA SER A 111 4.77 0.64 6.26
C SER A 111 4.92 1.45 7.55
N ASN A 112 6.00 1.24 8.31
CA ASN A 112 6.28 1.99 9.54
C ASN A 112 6.59 3.47 9.27
N LEU A 113 7.28 3.77 8.17
CA LEU A 113 7.56 5.16 7.80
C LEU A 113 6.27 5.90 7.39
N ALA A 114 5.42 5.25 6.58
CA ALA A 114 4.11 5.76 6.22
C ALA A 114 3.22 5.96 7.46
N ALA A 115 3.24 5.01 8.39
CA ALA A 115 2.52 5.08 9.66
C ALA A 115 2.85 6.32 10.46
N HIS A 116 4.14 6.55 10.70
CA HIS A 116 4.60 7.73 11.41
C HIS A 116 4.11 9.01 10.73
N ALA A 117 4.34 9.14 9.42
CA ALA A 117 3.99 10.34 8.67
C ALA A 117 2.47 10.61 8.67
N LEU A 118 1.64 9.58 8.48
CA LEU A 118 0.18 9.72 8.50
C LEU A 118 -0.36 10.03 9.90
N ARG A 119 0.24 9.46 10.95
CA ARG A 119 -0.12 9.77 12.34
C ARG A 119 0.18 11.21 12.71
N VAL A 120 1.32 11.75 12.27
CA VAL A 120 1.64 13.17 12.44
C VAL A 120 0.64 14.07 11.71
N ASN A 121 0.05 13.59 10.61
CA ASN A 121 -1.04 14.26 9.88
C ASN A 121 -2.45 13.96 10.45
N GLY A 122 -2.57 13.42 11.66
CA GLY A 122 -3.84 13.22 12.35
C GLY A 122 -4.68 12.03 11.87
N LYS A 123 -4.14 11.14 11.03
CA LYS A 123 -4.86 9.97 10.53
C LYS A 123 -4.93 8.86 11.57
N ARG A 124 -6.08 8.17 11.63
CA ARG A 124 -6.15 6.86 12.29
C ARG A 124 -5.63 5.80 11.34
N ILE A 125 -4.72 4.98 11.85
CA ILE A 125 -4.11 3.90 11.10
C ILE A 125 -4.26 2.58 11.84
N SER A 126 -4.43 1.50 11.09
CA SER A 126 -4.26 0.13 11.54
C SER A 126 -3.14 -0.52 10.74
N HIS A 127 -2.49 -1.53 11.31
CA HIS A 127 -1.43 -2.29 10.65
C HIS A 127 -1.86 -3.74 10.43
N LEU A 128 -1.51 -4.26 9.27
CA LEU A 128 -1.54 -5.68 8.95
C LEU A 128 -0.15 -6.06 8.42
N HIS A 129 0.51 -7.00 9.10
CA HIS A 129 1.75 -7.59 8.62
C HIS A 129 1.52 -9.07 8.35
N GLY A 130 1.52 -9.44 7.08
CA GLY A 130 1.21 -10.79 6.64
C GLY A 130 1.11 -10.85 5.12
N ASN A 131 1.41 -12.01 4.56
CA ASN A 131 1.19 -12.23 3.14
C ASN A 131 -0.32 -12.34 2.88
N PRO A 132 -0.81 -11.83 1.75
CA PRO A 132 -2.14 -12.16 1.24
C PRO A 132 -2.34 -13.66 1.06
#